data_AF-A0A920JV28-F1
#
_entry.id   AF-A0A920JV28-F1
#
_cell.length_a   1.000
_cell.length_b   1.000
_cell.length_c   1.000
_cell.angle_alpha   90.00
_cell.angle_beta   90.00
_cell.angle_gamma   90.00
#
_symmetry.space_group_name_H-M   'P 1'
#
loop_
_entity.id
_entity.type
_entity.pdbx_description
1 polymer ?
#
loop_
_entity_poly.entity_id
_entity_poly.type
_entity_poly.pdbx_seq_one_letter_code
_entity_poly.pdbx_strand_id
1 'polypeptide(L)' 'MFLSSLSPLAKSGILLTLGLSIFGFADNLTLLVSDEVSVGQFHFSRSLSAIIIVTIFAYFSRTHLV' A
#
# COMPACT_ATOMS: atom_id res chain seq x y z
N MET A 1 6.38 7.12 18.17
CA MET A 1 6.48 8.44 18.84
C MET A 1 6.43 9.61 17.85
N PHE A 2 7.09 9.55 16.68
CA PHE A 2 7.03 10.63 15.67
C PHE A 2 5.68 10.77 14.96
N LEU A 3 5.13 9.67 14.42
CA LEU A 3 3.81 9.70 13.76
C LEU A 3 2.67 10.09 14.71
N SER A 4 2.78 9.81 16.01
CA SER A 4 1.74 10.13 16.99
C SER A 4 1.60 11.63 17.25
N SER A 5 2.68 12.42 17.13
CA SER A 5 2.70 13.86 17.43
C SER A 5 2.31 14.77 16.25
N LEU A 6 2.14 14.22 15.05
CA LEU A 6 1.76 14.99 13.86
C LEU A 6 0.26 15.32 13.84
N SER A 7 -0.13 16.38 13.14
CA SER A 7 -1.54 16.66 12.89
C SER A 7 -2.17 15.53 12.06
N PRO A 8 -3.49 15.25 12.18
CA PRO A 8 -4.15 14.24 11.37
C PRO A 8 -3.89 14.40 9.87
N LEU A 9 -3.91 15.64 9.38
CA LEU A 9 -3.62 15.96 7.99
C LEU A 9 -2.19 15.57 7.58
N ALA A 10 -1.18 15.90 8.41
CA ALA A 10 0.20 15.53 8.12
C ALA A 10 0.41 14.01 8.16
N LYS A 11 -0.24 13.30 9.09
CA LYS A 11 -0.22 11.83 9.12
C LYS A 11 -0.81 11.23 7.86
N SER A 12 -1.98 11.71 7.44
CA SER A 12 -2.64 11.26 6.21
C SER A 12 -1.78 11.55 4.98
N GLY A 13 -1.14 12.72 4.91
CA GLY A 13 -0.22 13.08 3.84
C GLY A 13 0.98 12.13 3.76
N ILE A 14 1.65 11.87 4.88
CA ILE A 14 2.79 10.95 4.93
C ILE A 14 2.37 9.55 4.52
N LEU A 15 1.26 9.02 5.07
CA LEU A 15 0.76 7.68 4.75
C LEU A 15 0.37 7.55 3.28
N LEU A 16 -0.26 8.58 2.70
CA LEU A 16 -0.60 8.61 1.28
C LEU A 16 0.65 8.62 0.40
N THR A 17 1.63 9.49 0.69
CA THR A 17 2.89 9.56 -0.06
C THR A 17 3.67 8.25 0.03
N LEU A 18 3.70 7.61 1.20
CA LEU A 18 4.32 6.30 1.38
C LEU A 18 3.62 5.23 0.54
N GLY A 19 2.29 5.17 0.58
CA GLY A 19 1.50 4.23 -0.22
C GLY A 19 1.74 4.41 -1.73
N LEU A 20 1.72 5.65 -2.22
CA LEU A 20 2.00 5.97 -3.61
C LEU A 20 3.44 5.58 -4.02
N SER A 21 4.41 5.81 -3.14
CA SER A 21 5.81 5.46 -3.42
C SER A 21 6.01 3.95 -3.51
N ILE A 22 5.38 3.18 -2.61
CA ILE A 22 5.44 1.72 -2.62
C ILE A 22 4.77 1.17 -3.90
N PHE A 23 3.58 1.67 -4.25
CA PHE A 23 2.90 1.22 -5.46
C PHE A 23 3.64 1.61 -6.74
N GLY A 24 4.16 2.83 -6.83
CA GLY A 24 4.96 3.26 -7.97
C GLY A 24 6.25 2.45 -8.12
N PHE A 25 6.93 2.13 -7.01
CA PHE A 25 8.10 1.26 -7.03
C PHE A 25 7.74 -0.17 -7.46
N ALA A 26 6.68 -0.75 -6.89
CA ALA A 26 6.22 -2.09 -7.24
C ALA A 26 5.83 -2.20 -8.73
N ASP A 27 5.17 -1.18 -9.29
CA ASP A 27 4.82 -1.13 -10.71
C ASP A 27 6.07 -1.17 -11.60
N ASN A 28 7.19 -0.57 -11.17
CA ASN A 28 8.44 -0.65 -11.90
C ASN A 28 9.08 -2.05 -11.86
N LEU A 29 8.79 -2.84 -10.82
CA LEU A 29 9.22 -4.24 -10.74
C LEU A 29 8.44 -5.17 -11.67
N THR A 30 7.29 -4.73 -12.21
CA THR A 30 6.55 -5.50 -13.23
C THR A 30 7.45 -5.90 -14.39
N LEU A 31 8.35 -5.01 -14.81
CA LEU A 31 9.30 -5.25 -15.90
C LEU A 31 10.26 -6.40 -15.60
N LEU A 32 10.50 -6.74 -14.33
CA LEU A 32 11.38 -7.84 -13.92
C LEU A 32 10.69 -9.20 -14.00
N VAL A 33 9.36 -9.22 -14.07
CA VAL A 33 8.55 -10.44 -14.06
C VAL A 33 7.58 -10.50 -15.24
N SER A 34 7.65 -9.54 -16.18
CA SER A 34 6.69 -9.40 -17.28
C SER A 34 6.66 -10.59 -18.23
N ASP A 35 7.79 -11.30 -18.34
CA ASP A 35 7.91 -12.48 -19.19
C ASP A 35 7.27 -13.72 -18.55
N GLU A 36 7.07 -13.69 -17.23
CA GLU A 36 6.56 -14.80 -16.41
C GLU A 36 5.10 -14.60 -15.97
N VAL A 37 4.66 -13.36 -15.81
CA VAL A 37 3.30 -13.01 -15.36
C VAL A 37 2.68 -11.95 -16.25
N SER A 38 1.42 -12.19 -16.63
CA SER A 38 0.66 -11.20 -17.40
C SER A 38 0.42 -9.93 -16.58
N VAL A 39 0.28 -8.80 -17.27
CA VAL A 39 -0.08 -7.50 -16.66
C VAL A 39 -1.33 -7.58 -15.77
N GLY A 40 -2.31 -8.43 -16.13
CA GLY A 40 -3.52 -8.65 -15.33
C GLY A 40 -3.24 -9.36 -14.01
N GLN A 41 -2.37 -10.38 -14.01
CA GLN A 41 -1.95 -11.09 -12.78
C GLN A 41 -1.13 -10.18 -11.87
N PHE A 42 -0.28 -9.32 -12.44
CA PHE A 42 0.45 -8.31 -11.69
C PHE A 42 -0.49 -7.31 -11.00
N HIS A 43 -1.44 -6.72 -11.73
CA HIS A 43 -2.43 -5.79 -11.14
C HIS A 43 -3.34 -6.45 -10.11
N PHE A 44 -3.72 -7.71 -10.32
CA PHE A 44 -4.48 -8.49 -9.35
C PHE A 44 -3.67 -8.71 -8.05
N SER A 45 -2.42 -9.15 -8.17
CA SER A 45 -1.50 -9.34 -7.04
C SER A 45 -1.29 -8.05 -6.24
N ARG A 46 -1.13 -6.92 -6.93
CA ARG A 46 -1.02 -5.59 -6.30
C ARG A 46 -2.27 -5.24 -5.49
N SER A 47 -3.45 -5.48 -6.06
CA SER A 47 -4.73 -5.19 -5.40
C SER A 47 -4.94 -6.10 -4.18
N LEU A 48 -4.61 -7.39 -4.31
CA LEU A 48 -4.67 -8.36 -3.21
C LEU A 48 -3.72 -7.97 -2.07
N SER A 49 -2.49 -7.58 -2.40
CA SER A 49 -1.50 -7.12 -1.42
C SER A 49 -1.96 -5.86 -0.69
N ALA A 50 -2.55 -4.90 -1.41
CA ALA A 50 -3.12 -3.69 -0.82
C ALA A 50 -4.23 -4.02 0.18
N ILE A 51 -5.16 -4.90 -0.19
CA ILE A 51 -6.24 -5.36 0.69
C ILE A 51 -5.66 -6.00 1.95
N ILE A 52 -4.72 -6.94 1.82
CA ILE A 52 -4.10 -7.63 2.95
C ILE A 52 -3.42 -6.64 3.90
N ILE A 53 -2.62 -5.71 3.38
CA ILE A 53 -1.90 -4.72 4.17
C ILE A 53 -2.89 -3.81 4.92
N VAL A 54 -3.94 -3.33 4.23
CA VAL A 54 -4.98 -2.48 4.84
C VAL A 54 -5.74 -3.24 5.93
N THR A 55 -6.10 -4.50 5.70
CA THR A 55 -6.77 -5.36 6.69
C THR A 55 -5.90 -5.59 7.93
N ILE A 56 -4.61 -5.91 7.73
CA ILE A 56 -3.64 -6.09 8.82
C ILE A 56 -3.49 -4.80 9.61
N PHE A 57 -3.28 -3.68 8.92
CA PHE A 57 -3.10 -2.37 9.56
C PHE A 57 -4.33 -1.97 10.37
N ALA A 58 -5.54 -2.17 9.83
CA ALA A 58 -6.78 -1.86 10.51
C ALA A 58 -7.01 -2.74 11.74
N TYR A 59 -6.72 -4.05 11.64
CA TYR A 59 -6.79 -4.98 12.75
C TYR A 59 -5.91 -4.54 13.93
N PHE A 60 -4.63 -4.22 13.67
CA PHE A 60 -3.71 -3.78 14.72
C PHE A 60 -4.01 -2.37 15.24
N SER A 61 -4.53 -1.49 14.39
CA SER A 61 -4.90 -0.13 14.77
C SER A 61 -6.28 -0.03 15.43
N ARG A 62 -6.98 -1.17 15.62
CA ARG A 62 -8.40 -1.24 16.05
C ARG A 62 -9.29 -0.25 15.30
N THR A 63 -9.00 -0.06 14.02
CA THR A 63 -9.72 0.86 13.15
C THR A 63 -10.76 0.07 12.37
N HIS A 64 -12.00 0.55 12.36
CA HIS A 64 -13.06 -0.10 11.59
C HIS A 64 -12.86 0.16 10.10
N LEU A 65 -12.81 -0.91 9.31
CA LEU A 65 -12.86 -0.83 7.85
C LEU A 65 -14.32 -0.77 7.43
N VAL A 66 -14.90 0.43 7.52
CA VAL A 66 -16.34 0.71 7.35
C VAL A 66 -17.21 0.12 8.47
#